data_AF-A0A9W8MPI7-F1
#
_entry.id   AF-A0A9W8MPI7-F1
#
_cell.length_a   1.000
_cell.length_b   1.000
_cell.length_c   1.000
_cell.angle_alpha   90.00
_cell.angle_beta   90.00
_cell.angle_gamma   90.00
#
_symmetry.space_group_name_H-M   'P 1'
#
loop_
_entity.id
_entity.type
_entity.pdbx_description
1 polymer ?
#
loop_
_entity_poly.entity_id
_entity_poly.type
_entity_poly.pdbx_seq_one_letter_code
_entity_poly.pdbx_strand_id
1 'polypeptide(L)'
;MASFLSLAALLAAAVIGVRAETHTIHFDNRCGFGTPTLIQGGNVLSTGADYTVDRPIFGAIAYLQTGNCGFNGERCTLIETTLVNPTSPGGGSSTDISLIPPHSFSVTSGFGYYNGCDGAGADCK
;
A
#
# COMPACT_ATOMS: atom_id res chain seq x y z
N MET A 1 -22.68 -52.62 -22.40
CA MET A 1 -23.10 -51.22 -22.21
C MET A 1 -22.45 -50.71 -20.94
N ALA A 2 -21.22 -50.21 -21.04
CA ALA A 2 -20.59 -49.48 -19.95
C ALA A 2 -21.37 -48.16 -19.81
N SER A 3 -21.83 -47.89 -18.59
CA SER A 3 -22.73 -46.79 -18.28
C SER A 3 -22.09 -45.46 -18.67
N PHE A 4 -22.65 -44.80 -19.70
CA PHE A 4 -22.30 -43.42 -20.09
C PHE A 4 -22.64 -42.39 -18.99
N LEU A 5 -23.26 -42.81 -17.88
CA LEU A 5 -23.56 -41.97 -16.72
C LEU A 5 -22.34 -41.68 -15.84
N SER A 6 -21.21 -42.38 -16.04
CA SER A 6 -20.04 -42.26 -15.18
C SER A 6 -19.05 -41.14 -15.55
N LEU A 7 -19.25 -40.44 -16.68
CA LEU A 7 -18.31 -39.41 -17.15
C LEU A 7 -18.75 -37.97 -16.84
N ALA A 8 -20.03 -37.76 -16.48
CA ALA A 8 -20.55 -36.42 -16.19
C ALA A 8 -20.24 -35.92 -14.76
N ALA A 9 -19.83 -36.80 -13.85
CA ALA A 9 -19.60 -36.47 -12.44
C ALA A 9 -18.17 -36.00 -12.10
N LEU A 10 -17.24 -36.00 -13.05
CA LEU A 10 -15.82 -35.65 -12.83
C LEU A 10 -15.45 -34.21 -13.24
N LEU A 11 -16.41 -33.40 -13.67
CA LEU A 11 -16.24 -31.99 -14.01
C LEU A 11 -16.76 -31.04 -12.92
N ALA A 12 -16.68 -31.46 -11.65
CA ALA A 12 -16.70 -30.52 -10.53
C ALA A 12 -15.34 -29.80 -10.50
N ALA A 13 -15.16 -28.84 -11.43
CA ALA A 13 -14.04 -27.93 -11.41
C ALA A 13 -14.01 -27.20 -10.07
N ALA A 14 -13.14 -27.64 -9.17
CA ALA A 14 -12.82 -26.90 -7.96
C ALA A 14 -12.20 -25.57 -8.39
N VAL A 15 -13.03 -24.52 -8.40
CA VAL A 15 -12.54 -23.15 -8.49
C VAL A 15 -11.87 -22.88 -7.15
N ILE A 16 -10.59 -23.20 -7.04
CA ILE A 16 -9.76 -22.77 -5.92
C ILE A 16 -9.65 -21.25 -6.10
N GLY A 17 -10.54 -20.51 -5.45
CA GLY A 17 -10.49 -19.06 -5.43
C GLY A 17 -9.18 -18.64 -4.79
N VAL A 18 -8.21 -18.17 -5.58
CA VAL A 18 -7.07 -17.45 -5.04
C VAL A 18 -7.65 -16.21 -4.38
N ARG A 19 -7.59 -16.14 -3.05
CA ARG A 19 -7.88 -14.91 -2.31
C ARG A 19 -6.70 -13.98 -2.55
N ALA A 20 -6.69 -13.33 -3.71
CA ALA A 20 -5.78 -12.23 -3.96
C ALA A 20 -6.04 -11.16 -2.89
N GLU A 21 -4.97 -10.69 -2.27
CA GLU A 21 -5.06 -9.55 -1.36
C GLU A 21 -5.22 -8.27 -2.19
N THR A 22 -6.09 -7.37 -1.74
CA THR A 22 -6.30 -6.07 -2.38
C THR A 22 -5.91 -4.99 -1.39
N HIS A 23 -4.99 -4.13 -1.78
CA HIS A 23 -4.54 -3.00 -0.97
C HIS A 23 -4.88 -1.71 -1.68
N THR A 24 -5.34 -0.72 -0.91
CA THR A 24 -5.62 0.62 -1.43
C THR A 24 -4.88 1.66 -0.59
N ILE A 25 -4.13 2.53 -1.24
CA ILE A 25 -3.51 3.71 -0.63
C ILE A 25 -4.33 4.92 -1.05
N HIS A 26 -4.89 5.61 -0.06
CA HIS A 26 -5.65 6.85 -0.22
C HIS A 26 -4.84 8.01 0.37
N PHE A 27 -4.84 9.15 -0.32
CA PHE A 27 -4.18 10.37 0.16
C PHE A 27 -5.20 11.43 0.59
N ASP A 28 -5.07 11.89 1.83
CA ASP A 28 -5.82 13.03 2.35
C ASP A 28 -4.89 14.24 2.52
N ASN A 29 -4.77 15.05 1.47
CA ASN A 29 -3.98 16.27 1.51
C ASN A 29 -4.81 17.48 1.99
N ARG A 30 -4.73 17.78 3.28
CA ARG A 30 -5.39 18.95 3.89
C ARG A 30 -4.54 20.20 3.92
N CYS A 31 -3.34 20.18 3.33
CA CYS A 31 -2.44 21.35 3.31
C CYS A 31 -2.92 22.44 2.36
N GLY A 32 -3.74 22.10 1.35
CA GLY A 32 -4.16 23.03 0.30
C GLY A 32 -3.06 23.34 -0.73
N PHE A 33 -1.91 22.67 -0.65
CA PHE A 33 -0.80 22.77 -1.60
C PHE A 33 -0.04 21.44 -1.69
N GLY A 34 0.87 21.37 -2.66
CA GLY A 34 1.71 20.20 -2.89
C GLY A 34 0.97 19.02 -3.53
N THR A 35 1.73 18.03 -3.99
CA THR A 35 1.22 16.84 -4.68
C THR A 35 1.61 15.60 -3.91
N PRO A 36 0.66 14.83 -3.34
CA PRO A 36 0.97 13.54 -2.75
C PRO A 36 1.61 12.65 -3.80
N THR A 37 2.74 12.04 -3.51
CA THR A 37 3.49 11.21 -4.45
C THR A 37 3.68 9.84 -3.82
N LEU A 38 3.28 8.78 -4.52
CA LEU A 38 3.54 7.38 -4.17
C LEU A 38 4.52 6.79 -5.15
N ILE A 39 5.61 6.20 -4.67
CA ILE A 39 6.65 5.56 -5.49
C ILE A 39 6.92 4.15 -4.99
N GLN A 40 7.17 3.24 -5.92
CA GLN A 40 7.65 1.89 -5.63
C GLN A 40 8.67 1.45 -6.69
N GLY A 41 9.84 1.00 -6.24
CA GLY A 41 10.88 0.45 -7.14
C GLY A 41 11.27 1.42 -8.26
N GLY A 42 11.31 2.72 -7.97
CA GLY A 42 11.67 3.75 -8.96
C GLY A 42 10.52 4.23 -9.87
N ASN A 43 9.30 3.72 -9.69
CA ASN A 43 8.15 4.12 -10.49
C ASN A 43 7.16 4.94 -9.67
N VAL A 44 6.64 6.02 -10.25
CA VAL A 44 5.52 6.78 -9.68
C VAL A 44 4.24 5.96 -9.88
N LEU A 45 3.61 5.56 -8.78
CA LEU A 45 2.37 4.79 -8.78
C LEU A 45 1.13 5.67 -8.70
N SER A 46 1.23 6.79 -7.99
CA SER A 46 0.15 7.77 -7.86
C SER A 46 0.70 9.16 -7.55
N THR A 47 -0.03 10.18 -8.01
CA THR A 47 0.18 11.60 -7.66
C THR A 47 -1.03 12.20 -6.94
N GLY A 48 -1.73 11.39 -6.13
CA GLY A 48 -2.83 11.83 -5.27
C GLY A 48 -4.17 11.12 -5.48
N ALA A 49 -4.33 10.35 -6.56
CA ALA A 49 -5.49 9.47 -6.72
C ALA A 49 -5.33 8.19 -5.90
N ASP A 50 -6.44 7.52 -5.60
CA ASP A 50 -6.41 6.22 -4.95
C ASP A 50 -5.60 5.22 -5.79
N TYR A 51 -4.67 4.54 -5.13
CA TYR A 51 -3.88 3.48 -5.75
C TYR A 51 -4.34 2.14 -5.17
N THR A 52 -5.10 1.38 -5.95
CA THR A 52 -5.59 0.03 -5.60
C THR A 52 -4.85 -1.02 -6.41
N VAL A 53 -4.43 -2.11 -5.76
CA VAL A 53 -3.75 -3.23 -6.43
C VAL A 53 -4.06 -4.57 -5.77
N ASP A 54 -4.23 -5.62 -6.59
CA ASP A 54 -4.54 -6.99 -6.14
C ASP A 54 -3.28 -7.83 -5.89
N ARG A 55 -2.30 -7.24 -5.21
CA ARG A 55 -1.02 -7.87 -4.84
C ARG A 55 -0.42 -7.17 -3.62
N PRO A 56 0.52 -7.78 -2.89
CA PRO A 56 1.22 -7.08 -1.83
C PRO A 56 2.05 -5.91 -2.37
N ILE A 57 2.19 -4.89 -1.53
CA ILE A 57 3.02 -3.72 -1.76
C ILE A 57 4.21 -3.84 -0.81
N PHE A 58 5.42 -3.92 -1.35
CA PHE A 58 6.65 -3.95 -0.56
C PHE A 58 7.44 -2.66 -0.74
N GLY A 59 7.83 -2.03 0.37
CA GLY A 59 8.74 -0.88 0.38
C GLY A 59 8.31 0.26 -0.55
N ALA A 60 7.02 0.56 -0.61
CA ALA A 60 6.57 1.77 -1.26
C ALA A 60 6.85 2.96 -0.35
N ILE A 61 7.10 4.11 -0.97
CA ILE A 61 7.37 5.34 -0.27
C ILE A 61 6.35 6.39 -0.69
N ALA A 62 5.93 7.22 0.26
CA ALA A 62 5.04 8.33 0.01
C ALA A 62 5.50 9.61 0.70
N TYR A 63 5.28 10.74 0.05
CA TYR A 63 5.59 12.06 0.58
C TYR A 63 4.75 13.12 -0.12
N LEU A 64 4.61 14.31 0.49
CA LEU A 64 4.01 15.46 -0.16
C LEU A 64 5.08 16.22 -0.95
N GLN A 65 5.02 16.17 -2.28
CA GLN A 65 5.92 16.95 -3.12
C GLN A 65 5.56 18.43 -3.06
N THR A 66 6.44 19.23 -2.46
CA THR A 66 6.27 20.68 -2.29
C THR A 66 7.19 21.51 -3.20
N GLY A 67 8.00 20.85 -4.04
CA GLY A 67 8.97 21.43 -4.97
C GLY A 67 10.42 21.15 -4.57
N ASN A 68 10.69 20.87 -3.29
CA ASN A 68 12.05 20.65 -2.77
C ASN A 68 12.39 19.19 -2.50
N CYS A 69 11.40 18.29 -2.57
CA CYS A 69 11.62 16.88 -2.31
C CYS A 69 12.35 16.24 -3.51
N GLY A 70 13.34 15.41 -3.21
CA GLY A 70 13.94 14.55 -4.23
C GLY A 70 12.97 13.48 -4.73
N PHE A 71 13.43 12.67 -5.69
CA PHE A 71 12.59 11.65 -6.31
C PHE A 71 12.19 10.55 -5.31
N ASN A 72 13.02 10.23 -4.32
CA ASN A 72 12.66 9.26 -3.28
C ASN A 72 12.21 9.96 -1.98
N GLY A 73 11.72 11.19 -2.09
CA GLY A 73 11.28 11.98 -0.93
C GLY A 73 12.43 12.58 -0.12
N GLU A 74 13.65 12.63 -0.65
CA GLU A 74 14.79 13.27 0.02
C GLU A 74 14.45 14.71 0.41
N ARG A 75 14.88 15.16 1.59
CA ARG A 75 14.53 16.46 2.21
C ARG A 75 13.06 16.62 2.62
N CYS A 76 12.26 15.55 2.57
CA CYS A 76 10.86 15.57 2.95
C CYS A 76 10.52 14.49 3.97
N THR A 77 9.34 14.65 4.59
CA THR A 77 8.80 13.70 5.56
C THR A 77 8.38 12.47 4.77
N LEU A 78 9.07 11.35 4.98
CA LEU A 78 8.83 10.13 4.22
C LEU A 78 7.91 9.19 4.99
N ILE A 79 6.90 8.64 4.31
CA ILE A 79 6.11 7.51 4.77
C ILE A 79 6.59 6.27 4.04
N GLU A 80 7.14 5.30 4.74
CA GLU A 80 7.57 4.01 4.17
C GLU A 80 6.49 2.98 4.49
N THR A 81 6.04 2.21 3.50
CA THR A 81 4.93 1.26 3.68
C THR A 81 5.17 -0.08 2.99
N THR A 82 4.82 -1.13 3.72
CA THR A 82 4.62 -2.49 3.22
C THR A 82 3.19 -2.91 3.58
N LEU A 83 2.38 -3.26 2.57
CA LEU A 83 1.03 -3.74 2.76
C LEU A 83 0.95 -5.19 2.27
N VAL A 84 0.71 -6.11 3.22
CA VAL A 84 0.66 -7.55 2.97
C VAL A 84 -0.24 -8.23 4.00
N ASN A 85 -0.98 -9.24 3.55
CA ASN A 85 -1.75 -10.11 4.43
C ASN A 85 -0.81 -10.90 5.35
N PRO A 86 -1.06 -10.92 6.67
CA PRO A 86 -0.18 -11.60 7.60
C PRO A 86 -0.16 -13.10 7.32
N THR A 87 1.05 -13.66 7.19
CA THR A 87 1.28 -15.11 7.06
C THR A 87 1.70 -15.76 8.39
N SER A 88 2.06 -14.92 9.38
CA SER A 88 2.40 -15.29 10.75
C SER A 88 2.02 -14.13 11.68
N PRO A 89 1.89 -14.37 13.00
CA PRO A 89 1.69 -13.28 13.96
C PRO A 89 2.80 -12.22 13.84
N GLY A 90 2.42 -10.97 13.57
CA GLY A 90 3.36 -9.85 13.37
C GLY A 90 3.95 -9.71 11.96
N GLY A 91 3.69 -10.65 11.04
CA GLY A 91 4.22 -10.63 9.66
C GLY A 91 3.30 -9.97 8.62
N GLY A 92 2.49 -8.99 9.03
CA GLY A 92 1.53 -8.30 8.17
C GLY A 92 2.03 -6.94 7.69
N SER A 93 1.09 -6.09 7.29
CA SER A 93 1.36 -4.70 6.92
C SER A 93 2.11 -3.92 8.00
N SER A 94 3.09 -3.13 7.57
CA SER A 94 3.85 -2.22 8.41
C SER A 94 4.07 -0.91 7.66
N THR A 95 3.95 0.19 8.38
CA THR A 95 4.16 1.54 7.84
C THR A 95 4.85 2.34 8.93
N ASP A 96 5.79 3.18 8.53
CA ASP A 96 6.54 4.04 9.43
C ASP A 96 6.80 5.40 8.79
N ILE A 97 7.22 6.35 9.65
CA ILE A 97 7.60 7.69 9.25
C ILE A 97 9.11 7.80 9.43
N SER A 98 9.81 8.15 8.36
CA SER A 98 11.27 8.21 8.34
C SER A 98 11.76 9.64 8.16
N LEU A 99 12.55 10.10 9.13
CA LEU A 99 13.32 11.35 9.09
C LEU A 99 14.83 11.08 9.12
N ILE A 100 15.23 9.84 8.82
CA ILE A 100 16.64 9.47 8.76
C ILE A 100 17.23 10.10 7.49
N PRO A 101 18.35 10.84 7.58
CA PRO A 101 18.98 11.45 6.41
C PRO A 101 19.15 10.45 5.26
N PRO A 102 18.81 10.83 4.01
CA PRO A 102 18.56 12.18 3.51
C PRO A 102 17.14 12.73 3.68
N HIS A 103 16.25 12.04 4.42
CA HIS A 103 14.90 12.51 4.72
C HIS A 103 14.91 13.49 5.90
N SER A 104 13.96 14.42 5.92
CA SER A 104 13.87 15.44 6.96
C SER A 104 12.46 15.96 7.05
N PHE A 105 12.08 16.49 8.21
CA PHE A 105 10.76 17.08 8.37
C PHE A 105 10.53 18.20 7.34
N SER A 106 9.38 18.19 6.68
CA SER A 106 8.98 19.19 5.67
C SER A 106 7.57 19.72 5.92
N VAL A 107 6.60 18.82 6.02
CA VAL A 107 5.22 19.10 6.40
C VAL A 107 4.75 18.04 7.39
N THR A 108 3.83 18.46 8.28
CA THR A 108 3.12 17.53 9.16
C THR A 108 2.46 16.45 8.32
N SER A 109 2.84 15.19 8.56
CA SER A 109 2.39 14.04 7.79
C SER A 109 2.15 12.87 8.72
N GLY A 110 1.31 11.94 8.30
CA GLY A 110 1.01 10.73 9.06
C GLY A 110 0.43 9.66 8.16
N PHE A 111 0.18 8.50 8.75
CA PHE A 111 -0.53 7.41 8.11
C PHE A 111 -1.54 6.82 9.09
N GLY A 112 -2.61 6.24 8.55
CA GLY A 112 -3.58 5.50 9.32
C GLY A 112 -4.06 4.30 8.51
N TYR A 113 -4.20 3.16 9.17
CA TYR A 113 -4.87 2.00 8.59
C TYR A 113 -6.38 2.20 8.60
N TYR A 114 -7.04 1.58 7.63
CA TYR A 114 -8.49 1.50 7.53
C TYR A 114 -8.88 0.10 7.01
N ASN A 115 -10.16 -0.25 7.13
CA ASN A 115 -10.71 -1.56 6.78
C ASN A 115 -10.11 -2.73 7.60
N GLY A 116 -9.96 -2.53 8.91
CA GLY A 116 -9.66 -3.62 9.85
C GLY A 116 -8.78 -3.24 11.04
N CYS A 117 -7.97 -2.19 10.90
CA CYS A 117 -7.14 -1.62 11.95
C CYS A 117 -7.37 -0.10 12.07
N ASP A 118 -8.64 0.30 11.97
CA ASP A 118 -9.05 1.69 11.79
C ASP A 118 -8.48 2.60 12.89
N GLY A 119 -7.77 3.65 12.47
CA GLY A 119 -7.16 4.62 13.38
C GLY A 119 -5.81 4.19 13.99
N ALA A 120 -5.35 2.96 13.77
CA ALA A 120 -3.97 2.59 14.06
C ALA A 120 -3.04 3.31 13.08
N GLY A 121 -2.01 3.98 13.58
CA GLY A 121 -1.15 4.81 12.76
C GLY A 121 -0.19 5.66 13.58
N ALA A 122 0.45 6.61 12.90
CA ALA A 122 1.30 7.61 13.53
C ALA A 122 1.24 8.93 12.77
N ASP A 123 1.51 10.01 13.49
CA ASP A 123 1.69 11.34 12.93
C ASP A 123 3.08 11.88 13.32
N CYS A 124 3.68 12.66 12.43
CA CYS A 124 4.83 13.50 12.70
C CYS A 124 4.42 14.96 12.52
N LYS A 125 4.43 15.74 13.61
CA LYS A 125 3.89 17.11 13.69
C LYS A 125 4.96 18.11 14.09
#